data_AF-A0A2N2SUH6-F1
#
_entry.id   AF-A0A2N2SUH6-F1
#
_cell.length_a   1.000
_cell.length_b   1.000
_cell.length_c   1.000
_cell.angle_alpha   90.00
_cell.angle_beta   90.00
_cell.angle_gamma   90.00
#
_symmetry.space_group_name_H-M   'P 1'
#
loop_
_entity.id
_entity.type
_entity.pdbx_description
1 polymer ?
#
loop_
_entity_poly.entity_id
_entity_poly.type
_entity_poly.pdbx_seq_one_letter_code
_entity_poly.pdbx_strand_id
1 'polypeptide(L)'
;MSLFDWTEKSPEILRQGGVIAPDERLPWPQTTVMGMQHVIAMFGATVLAPILMGFDPNLAILMSGIGTLIFFFITGGKVPSYLGSSFAFIGVVIAATGYAGKGLNPNMGVALGGIIACGALYTAIGLLVQVSGTGWIEKLMPPVVTGSVVAVIGLNLAGVPIKNMAASNFDSWMQAATFVCVALVAVFTRGMVQRLLILVGLIVASLVYAVLTNGLGLGKPMDLSGLFNAAWLGMPGFAAPVFDSKAMLMIAPVAIILVAENLGHIKA
;
A
#
# COMPACT_ATOMS: atom_id res chain seq x y z
N MET A 1 -24.04 -0.50 -16.63
CA MET A 1 -23.82 -0.97 -15.25
C MET A 1 -23.80 0.26 -14.37
N SER A 2 -24.69 0.31 -13.37
CA SER A 2 -24.72 1.39 -12.39
C SER A 2 -23.55 1.21 -11.42
N LEU A 3 -22.91 2.31 -11.00
CA LEU A 3 -21.75 2.34 -10.11
C LEU A 3 -21.99 1.67 -8.74
N PHE A 4 -23.25 1.35 -8.42
CA PHE A 4 -23.68 0.82 -7.12
C PHE A 4 -24.62 -0.39 -7.24
N ASP A 5 -24.66 -1.04 -8.41
CA ASP A 5 -25.55 -2.18 -8.65
C ASP A 5 -24.70 -3.45 -8.82
N TRP A 6 -24.48 -4.16 -7.71
CA TRP A 6 -23.70 -5.39 -7.66
C TRP A 6 -24.60 -6.60 -7.48
N THR A 7 -24.33 -7.66 -8.23
CA THR A 7 -25.02 -8.93 -8.09
C THR A 7 -24.56 -9.64 -6.82
N GLU A 8 -25.48 -9.89 -5.88
CA GLU A 8 -25.14 -10.61 -4.65
C GLU A 8 -24.92 -12.11 -4.93
N LYS A 9 -23.84 -12.66 -4.37
CA LYS A 9 -23.42 -14.06 -4.54
C LYS A 9 -23.32 -14.76 -3.19
N SER A 10 -23.79 -16.01 -3.13
CA SER A 10 -23.66 -16.85 -1.92
C SER A 10 -22.17 -17.10 -1.59
N PRO A 11 -21.77 -17.03 -0.31
CA PRO A 11 -20.43 -17.42 0.15
C PRO A 11 -20.05 -18.87 -0.17
N GLU A 12 -21.02 -19.73 -0.49
CA GLU A 12 -20.79 -21.14 -0.85
C GLU A 12 -19.94 -21.29 -2.11
N ILE A 13 -20.04 -20.32 -3.03
CA ILE A 13 -19.22 -20.27 -4.25
C ILE A 13 -17.73 -20.28 -3.89
N LEU A 14 -17.35 -19.62 -2.79
CA LEU A 14 -15.96 -19.58 -2.32
C LEU A 14 -15.46 -20.93 -1.80
N ARG A 15 -16.36 -21.80 -1.30
CA ARG A 15 -16.00 -23.15 -0.82
C ARG A 15 -15.68 -24.10 -1.98
N GLN A 16 -16.23 -23.81 -3.15
CA GLN A 16 -16.02 -24.59 -4.38
C GLN A 16 -14.87 -24.03 -5.23
N GLY A 17 -14.14 -23.02 -4.74
CA GLY A 17 -13.07 -22.36 -5.48
C GLY A 17 -13.55 -21.32 -6.49
N GLY A 18 -14.82 -20.95 -6.48
CA GLY A 18 -15.36 -19.90 -7.35
C GLY A 18 -14.79 -18.51 -7.03
N VAL A 19 -14.84 -17.62 -8.01
CA VAL A 19 -14.31 -16.24 -7.96
C VAL A 19 -15.48 -15.26 -7.94
N ILE A 20 -15.31 -14.14 -7.24
CA ILE A 20 -16.28 -13.03 -7.23
C ILE A 20 -15.78 -11.99 -8.24
N ALA A 21 -16.60 -11.70 -9.24
CA ALA A 21 -16.27 -10.72 -10.28
C ALA A 21 -16.41 -9.27 -9.76
N PRO A 22 -15.84 -8.25 -10.45
CA PRO A 22 -15.94 -6.85 -10.02
C PRO A 22 -17.37 -6.29 -9.94
N ASP A 23 -18.31 -6.86 -10.70
CA ASP A 23 -19.73 -6.52 -10.71
C ASP A 23 -20.56 -7.37 -9.72
N GLU A 24 -19.90 -8.22 -8.93
CA GLU A 24 -20.51 -9.09 -7.95
C GLU A 24 -20.06 -8.70 -6.54
N ARG A 25 -20.89 -9.00 -5.53
CA ARG A 25 -20.53 -8.84 -4.12
C ARG A 25 -20.97 -10.02 -3.28
N LEU A 26 -20.28 -10.22 -2.18
CA LEU A 26 -20.75 -11.12 -1.11
C LEU A 26 -21.80 -10.40 -0.25
N PRO A 27 -22.51 -11.12 0.62
CA PRO A 27 -23.34 -10.47 1.63
C PRO A 27 -22.47 -9.56 2.51
N TRP A 28 -23.08 -8.52 3.07
CA TRP A 28 -22.38 -7.44 3.76
C TRP A 28 -21.37 -7.88 4.83
N PRO A 29 -21.65 -8.87 5.70
CA PRO A 29 -20.69 -9.30 6.70
C PRO A 29 -19.37 -9.80 6.07
N GLN A 30 -19.45 -10.61 5.02
CA GLN A 30 -18.28 -11.15 4.34
C GLN A 30 -17.54 -10.06 3.55
N THR A 31 -18.29 -9.17 2.88
CA THR A 31 -17.72 -8.03 2.16
C THR A 31 -16.94 -7.12 3.10
N THR A 32 -17.48 -6.82 4.29
CA THR A 32 -16.79 -6.02 5.32
C THR A 32 -15.49 -6.68 5.77
N VAL A 33 -15.50 -7.98 6.06
CA VAL A 33 -14.28 -8.69 6.50
C VAL A 33 -13.22 -8.78 5.39
N MET A 34 -13.64 -8.97 4.13
CA MET A 34 -12.74 -8.92 2.97
C MET A 34 -12.14 -7.52 2.76
N GLY A 35 -12.94 -6.47 3.01
CA GLY A 35 -12.48 -5.09 3.03
C GLY A 35 -11.46 -4.82 4.13
N MET A 36 -11.70 -5.32 5.35
CA MET A 36 -10.73 -5.23 6.45
C MET A 36 -9.40 -5.90 6.09
N GLN A 37 -9.44 -7.06 5.43
CA GLN A 37 -8.19 -7.63 4.93
C GLN A 37 -7.50 -6.71 3.92
N HIS A 38 -8.23 -6.14 2.94
CA HIS A 38 -7.61 -5.22 1.98
C HIS A 38 -6.90 -4.06 2.67
N VAL A 39 -7.55 -3.45 3.67
CA VAL A 39 -6.94 -2.39 4.48
C VAL A 39 -5.65 -2.89 5.11
N ILE A 40 -5.67 -4.04 5.77
CA ILE A 40 -4.50 -4.58 6.47
C ILE A 40 -3.38 -4.99 5.49
N ALA A 41 -3.74 -5.57 4.36
CA ALA A 41 -2.79 -5.97 3.32
C ALA A 41 -2.03 -4.76 2.76
N MET A 42 -2.73 -3.64 2.54
CA MET A 42 -2.14 -2.42 2.00
C MET A 42 -1.52 -1.51 3.09
N PHE A 43 -1.91 -1.68 4.35
CA PHE A 43 -1.48 -0.84 5.48
C PHE A 43 0.03 -0.81 5.63
N GLY A 44 0.69 -1.98 5.56
CA GLY A 44 2.14 -2.08 5.77
C GLY A 44 2.93 -1.16 4.85
N ALA A 45 2.70 -1.24 3.54
CA ALA A 45 3.35 -0.37 2.57
C ALA A 45 2.87 1.09 2.71
N THR A 46 1.56 1.30 2.88
CA THR A 46 0.96 2.64 2.92
C THR A 46 1.44 3.48 4.11
N VAL A 47 1.80 2.84 5.24
CA VAL A 47 2.34 3.49 6.43
C VAL A 47 3.86 3.57 6.43
N LEU A 48 4.54 2.51 5.99
CA LEU A 48 6.00 2.46 6.03
C LEU A 48 6.65 3.50 5.11
N ALA A 49 6.16 3.67 3.88
CA ALA A 49 6.75 4.64 2.95
C ALA A 49 6.73 6.08 3.51
N PRO A 50 5.58 6.61 3.98
CA PRO A 50 5.51 7.92 4.62
C PRO A 50 6.48 8.08 5.78
N ILE A 51 6.58 7.10 6.68
CA ILE A 51 7.51 7.15 7.82
C ILE A 51 8.95 7.31 7.34
N LEU A 52 9.35 6.56 6.30
CA LEU A 52 10.70 6.63 5.73
C LEU A 52 10.98 7.95 5.01
N MET A 53 9.95 8.62 4.50
CA MET A 53 10.04 9.94 3.88
C MET A 53 9.89 11.09 4.90
N GLY A 54 9.58 10.78 6.16
CA GLY A 54 9.30 11.74 7.23
C GLY A 54 7.95 12.46 7.08
N PHE A 55 6.97 11.81 6.47
CA PHE A 55 5.59 12.28 6.32
C PHE A 55 4.69 11.71 7.43
N ASP A 56 3.56 12.36 7.68
CA ASP A 56 2.53 11.86 8.60
C ASP A 56 1.81 10.62 7.99
N PRO A 57 1.93 9.42 8.59
CA PRO A 57 1.29 8.23 8.08
C PRO A 57 -0.24 8.30 8.13
N ASN A 58 -0.83 9.04 9.07
CA ASN A 58 -2.28 9.20 9.14
C ASN A 58 -2.81 10.01 7.95
N LEU A 59 -2.08 11.06 7.56
CA LEU A 59 -2.42 11.82 6.35
C LEU A 59 -2.30 10.95 5.10
N ALA A 60 -1.24 10.13 5.01
CA ALA A 60 -1.04 9.24 3.88
C ALA A 60 -2.16 8.20 3.75
N ILE A 61 -2.61 7.58 4.85
CA ILE A 61 -3.76 6.67 4.87
C ILE A 61 -5.03 7.40 4.41
N LEU A 62 -5.29 8.60 4.95
CA LEU A 62 -6.48 9.38 4.60
C LEU A 62 -6.50 9.72 3.10
N MET A 63 -5.38 10.24 2.58
CA MET A 63 -5.26 10.60 1.15
C MET A 63 -5.27 9.38 0.24
N SER A 64 -4.72 8.24 0.67
CA SER A 64 -4.81 6.95 -0.04
C SER A 64 -6.25 6.47 -0.15
N GLY A 65 -7.03 6.56 0.94
CA GLY A 65 -8.46 6.24 0.93
C GLY A 65 -9.25 7.16 0.00
N ILE A 66 -9.06 8.47 0.10
CA ILE A 66 -9.71 9.46 -0.77
C ILE A 66 -9.33 9.22 -2.24
N GLY A 67 -8.04 9.04 -2.52
CA GLY A 67 -7.54 8.76 -3.87
C GLY A 67 -8.14 7.50 -4.47
N THR A 68 -8.25 6.43 -3.67
CA THR A 68 -8.86 5.16 -4.10
C THR A 68 -10.33 5.35 -4.47
N LEU A 69 -11.09 6.14 -3.69
CA LEU A 69 -12.49 6.45 -3.99
C LEU A 69 -12.63 7.30 -5.27
N ILE A 70 -11.75 8.29 -5.45
CA ILE A 70 -11.70 9.10 -6.69
C ILE A 70 -11.40 8.20 -7.89
N PHE A 71 -10.42 7.31 -7.79
CA PHE A 71 -10.07 6.36 -8.84
C PHE A 71 -11.24 5.42 -9.18
N PHE A 72 -11.90 4.88 -8.15
CA PHE A 72 -13.07 4.02 -8.31
C PHE A 72 -14.21 4.74 -9.05
N PHE A 73 -14.46 6.01 -8.72
CA PHE A 73 -15.48 6.82 -9.38
C PHE A 73 -15.11 7.13 -10.84
N ILE A 74 -13.88 7.58 -11.10
CA ILE A 74 -13.40 7.93 -12.46
C ILE A 74 -13.42 6.70 -13.39
N THR A 75 -13.08 5.53 -12.88
CA THR A 75 -13.11 4.27 -13.66
C THR A 75 -14.50 3.66 -13.79
N GLY A 76 -15.52 4.28 -13.20
CA GLY A 76 -16.91 3.80 -13.23
C GLY A 76 -17.09 2.47 -12.51
N GLY A 77 -16.29 2.20 -11.48
CA GLY A 77 -16.35 0.97 -10.67
C GLY A 77 -15.86 -0.30 -11.38
N LYS A 78 -15.20 -0.17 -12.53
CA LYS A 78 -14.81 -1.32 -13.37
C LYS A 78 -13.44 -1.91 -13.03
N VAL A 79 -12.58 -1.13 -12.37
CA VAL A 79 -11.20 -1.52 -12.07
C VAL A 79 -11.04 -1.66 -10.55
N PRO A 80 -10.90 -2.88 -10.03
CA PRO A 80 -10.67 -3.10 -8.60
C PRO A 80 -9.20 -2.80 -8.27
N SER A 81 -8.91 -1.55 -7.88
CA SER A 81 -7.55 -1.14 -7.49
C SER A 81 -7.56 -0.29 -6.22
N TYR A 82 -6.49 -0.39 -5.43
CA TYR A 82 -6.23 0.41 -4.24
C TYR A 82 -4.97 1.24 -4.47
N LEU A 83 -5.03 2.54 -4.14
CA LEU A 83 -3.90 3.45 -4.31
C LEU A 83 -3.08 3.54 -3.03
N GLY A 84 -1.98 2.78 -2.95
CA GLY A 84 -1.04 2.83 -1.83
C GLY A 84 0.10 3.84 -2.01
N SER A 85 0.91 4.01 -0.96
CA SER A 85 2.14 4.82 -1.01
C SER A 85 3.21 4.13 -1.86
N SER A 86 3.69 4.78 -2.92
CA SER A 86 4.74 4.20 -3.79
C SER A 86 6.14 4.36 -3.18
N PHE A 87 6.84 3.25 -3.10
CA PHE A 87 8.20 3.18 -2.56
C PHE A 87 9.24 3.79 -3.51
N ALA A 88 8.90 3.99 -4.79
CA ALA A 88 9.77 4.64 -5.76
C ALA A 88 10.12 6.09 -5.37
N PHE A 89 9.29 6.73 -4.54
CA PHE A 89 9.55 8.10 -4.05
C PHE A 89 10.59 8.18 -2.94
N ILE A 90 10.87 7.11 -2.19
CA ILE A 90 11.68 7.17 -0.96
C ILE A 90 13.07 7.75 -1.25
N GLY A 91 13.78 7.19 -2.24
CA GLY A 91 15.14 7.63 -2.58
C GLY A 91 15.19 9.06 -3.09
N VAL A 92 14.28 9.43 -4.00
CA VAL A 92 14.27 10.79 -4.59
C VAL A 92 13.81 11.85 -3.60
N VAL A 93 12.87 11.54 -2.70
CA VAL A 93 12.43 12.45 -1.65
C VAL A 93 13.57 12.70 -0.68
N ILE A 94 14.22 11.65 -0.19
CA ILE A 94 15.38 11.79 0.71
C ILE A 94 16.48 12.65 0.07
N ALA A 95 16.78 12.41 -1.20
CA ALA A 95 17.78 13.18 -1.95
C ALA A 95 17.37 14.65 -2.15
N ALA A 96 16.12 14.91 -2.52
CA ALA A 96 15.61 16.25 -2.78
C ALA A 96 15.49 17.10 -1.50
N THR A 97 15.14 16.49 -0.36
CA THR A 97 14.93 17.20 0.91
C THR A 97 16.14 17.18 1.84
N GLY A 98 17.16 16.37 1.55
CA GLY A 98 18.29 16.12 2.45
C GLY A 98 17.87 15.47 3.78
N TYR A 99 16.84 14.60 3.75
CA TYR A 99 16.25 14.06 4.97
C TYR A 99 17.18 13.03 5.64
N ALA A 100 17.45 13.23 6.93
CA ALA A 100 18.36 12.39 7.71
C ALA A 100 17.75 11.07 8.21
N GLY A 101 16.49 10.77 7.85
CA GLY A 101 15.83 9.50 8.19
C GLY A 101 15.24 9.42 9.61
N LYS A 102 15.20 10.53 10.36
CA LYS A 102 14.61 10.58 11.71
C LYS A 102 13.61 11.72 11.86
N GLY A 103 12.40 11.38 12.34
CA GLY A 103 11.35 12.34 12.68
C GLY A 103 10.52 12.82 11.49
N LEU A 104 9.96 14.03 11.61
CA LEU A 104 9.29 14.67 10.48
C LEU A 104 10.33 15.31 9.56
N ASN A 105 10.08 15.25 8.25
CA ASN A 105 10.97 15.85 7.26
C ASN A 105 10.83 17.38 7.30
N PRO A 106 11.90 18.12 7.64
CA PRO A 106 11.83 19.58 7.79
C PRO A 106 11.57 20.28 6.44
N ASN A 107 11.94 19.66 5.32
CA ASN A 107 11.76 20.19 3.98
C ASN A 107 10.62 19.49 3.24
N MET A 108 9.62 18.95 3.96
CA MET A 108 8.49 18.23 3.37
C MET A 108 7.76 19.03 2.27
N GLY A 109 7.63 20.35 2.43
CA GLY A 109 7.00 21.20 1.40
C GLY A 109 7.65 21.07 0.02
N VAL A 110 8.98 20.97 -0.03
CA VAL A 110 9.75 20.80 -1.28
C VAL A 110 9.45 19.45 -1.93
N ALA A 111 9.39 18.38 -1.12
CA ALA A 111 9.00 17.06 -1.61
C ALA A 111 7.57 17.06 -2.16
N LEU A 112 6.62 17.69 -1.45
CA LEU A 112 5.23 17.80 -1.89
C LEU A 112 5.09 18.53 -3.22
N GLY A 113 5.84 19.63 -3.42
CA GLY A 113 5.88 20.34 -4.71
C GLY A 113 6.38 19.43 -5.85
N GLY A 114 7.41 18.62 -5.60
CA GLY A 114 7.91 17.64 -6.56
C GLY A 114 6.93 16.49 -6.83
N ILE A 115 6.22 15.99 -5.81
CA ILE A 115 5.19 14.96 -5.94
C ILE A 115 4.00 15.49 -6.77
N ILE A 116 3.60 16.75 -6.56
CA ILE A 116 2.56 17.39 -7.38
C ILE A 116 3.02 17.49 -8.85
N ALA A 117 4.28 17.87 -9.09
CA ALA A 117 4.84 17.91 -10.44
C ALA A 117 4.87 16.53 -11.11
N CYS A 118 5.24 15.50 -10.36
CA CYS A 118 5.18 14.11 -10.80
C CYS A 118 3.74 13.68 -11.13
N GLY A 119 2.76 14.04 -10.29
CA GLY A 119 1.35 13.79 -10.53
C GLY A 119 0.84 14.48 -11.80
N ALA A 120 1.21 15.75 -12.00
CA ALA A 120 0.85 16.49 -13.20
C ALA A 120 1.45 15.87 -14.47
N LEU A 121 2.73 15.45 -14.42
CA LEU A 121 3.36 14.72 -15.52
C LEU A 121 2.67 13.38 -15.79
N TYR A 122 2.32 12.63 -14.73
CA TYR A 122 1.59 11.37 -14.85
C TYR A 122 0.21 11.57 -15.49
N THR A 123 -0.53 12.61 -15.11
CA THR A 123 -1.79 13.00 -15.75
C THR A 123 -1.58 13.39 -17.21
N ALA A 124 -0.53 14.15 -17.54
CA ALA A 124 -0.23 14.52 -18.92
C ALA A 124 0.08 13.29 -19.79
N ILE A 125 0.82 12.31 -19.26
CA ILE A 125 1.05 11.02 -19.94
C ILE A 125 -0.29 10.30 -20.13
N GLY A 126 -1.14 10.23 -19.11
CA GLY A 126 -2.47 9.61 -19.20
C GLY A 126 -3.35 10.24 -20.28
N LEU A 127 -3.39 11.56 -20.37
CA LEU A 127 -4.12 12.29 -21.42
C LEU A 127 -3.54 12.00 -22.81
N LEU A 128 -2.21 11.96 -22.94
CA LEU A 128 -1.55 11.61 -24.19
C LEU A 128 -1.97 10.20 -24.64
N VAL A 129 -1.94 9.22 -23.73
CA VAL A 129 -2.37 7.84 -24.00
C VAL A 129 -3.83 7.78 -24.43
N GLN A 130 -4.70 8.58 -23.82
CA GLN A 130 -6.11 8.64 -24.19
C GLN A 130 -6.32 9.09 -25.64
N VAL A 131 -5.45 9.96 -26.16
CA VAL A 131 -5.53 10.45 -27.55
C VAL A 131 -4.76 9.56 -28.53
N SER A 132 -3.58 9.07 -28.15
CA SER A 132 -2.70 8.29 -29.03
C SER A 132 -2.98 6.79 -29.05
N GLY A 133 -3.80 6.29 -28.12
CA GLY A 133 -3.94 4.87 -27.83
C GLY A 133 -2.77 4.28 -27.04
N THR A 134 -2.88 3.00 -26.66
CA THR A 134 -1.93 2.28 -25.78
C THR A 134 -0.78 1.59 -26.53
N GLY A 135 -0.89 1.41 -27.85
CA GLY A 135 0.00 0.52 -28.61
C GLY A 135 1.49 0.90 -28.58
N TRP A 136 1.83 2.19 -28.45
CA TRP A 136 3.22 2.63 -28.33
C TRP A 136 3.80 2.29 -26.94
N ILE A 137 3.00 2.46 -25.88
CA ILE A 137 3.40 2.06 -24.52
C ILE A 137 3.62 0.56 -24.46
N GLU A 138 2.71 -0.22 -25.03
CA GLU A 138 2.82 -1.68 -25.02
C GLU A 138 4.06 -2.18 -25.77
N LYS A 139 4.48 -1.46 -26.82
CA LYS A 139 5.76 -1.73 -27.51
C LYS A 139 6.98 -1.36 -26.67
N LEU A 140 6.93 -0.25 -25.94
CA LEU A 140 8.02 0.17 -25.06
C LEU A 140 8.12 -0.68 -23.78
N MET A 141 7.00 -1.24 -23.34
CA MET A 141 6.87 -2.03 -22.11
C MET A 141 6.30 -3.42 -22.42
N PRO A 142 7.04 -4.28 -23.14
CA PRO A 142 6.67 -5.67 -23.31
C PRO A 142 6.69 -6.40 -21.96
N PRO A 143 6.02 -7.57 -21.82
CA PRO A 143 5.89 -8.28 -20.54
C PRO A 143 7.20 -8.53 -19.81
N VAL A 144 8.28 -8.80 -20.54
CA VAL A 144 9.62 -8.97 -19.97
C VAL A 144 10.13 -7.70 -19.28
N VAL A 145 9.93 -6.52 -19.88
CA VAL A 145 10.36 -5.24 -19.30
C VAL A 145 9.49 -4.91 -18.10
N THR A 146 8.17 -5.00 -18.23
CA THR A 146 7.24 -4.67 -17.14
C THR A 146 7.47 -5.58 -15.94
N GLY A 147 7.57 -6.90 -16.16
CA GLY A 147 7.84 -7.86 -15.10
C GLY A 147 9.19 -7.66 -14.43
N SER A 148 10.27 -7.41 -15.21
CA SER A 148 11.59 -7.12 -14.66
C SER A 148 11.61 -5.82 -13.85
N VAL A 149 10.97 -4.75 -14.32
CA VAL A 149 10.91 -3.47 -13.59
C VAL A 149 10.16 -3.64 -12.28
N VAL A 150 8.97 -4.27 -12.30
CA VAL A 150 8.18 -4.52 -11.08
C VAL A 150 8.95 -5.40 -10.09
N ALA A 151 9.60 -6.47 -10.56
CA ALA A 151 10.40 -7.35 -9.70
C ALA A 151 11.61 -6.62 -9.08
N VAL A 152 12.32 -5.80 -9.86
CA VAL A 152 13.46 -5.03 -9.36
C VAL A 152 13.02 -3.99 -8.33
N ILE A 153 11.91 -3.29 -8.56
CA ILE A 153 11.33 -2.36 -7.59
C ILE A 153 11.00 -3.09 -6.29
N GLY A 154 10.23 -4.18 -6.36
CA GLY A 154 9.84 -4.97 -5.19
C GLY A 154 11.04 -5.53 -4.42
N LEU A 155 12.00 -6.15 -5.10
CA LEU A 155 13.17 -6.78 -4.46
C LEU A 155 14.17 -5.75 -3.91
N ASN A 156 14.41 -4.65 -4.62
CA ASN A 156 15.30 -3.59 -4.14
C ASN A 156 14.74 -2.97 -2.86
N LEU A 157 13.42 -2.78 -2.82
CA LEU A 157 12.75 -2.15 -1.70
C LEU A 157 12.41 -3.11 -0.57
N ALA A 158 12.36 -4.43 -0.80
CA ALA A 158 12.10 -5.44 0.24
C ALA A 158 13.13 -5.38 1.38
N GLY A 159 14.37 -4.96 1.11
CA GLY A 159 15.40 -4.79 2.14
C GLY A 159 15.08 -3.67 3.15
N VAL A 160 14.26 -2.71 2.75
CA VAL A 160 13.90 -1.54 3.58
C VAL A 160 13.03 -1.92 4.78
N PRO A 161 11.86 -2.59 4.64
CA PRO A 161 11.08 -3.05 5.78
C PRO A 161 11.87 -4.01 6.68
N ILE A 162 12.62 -4.95 6.08
CA ILE A 162 13.39 -5.94 6.84
C ILE A 162 14.37 -5.24 7.79
N LYS A 163 15.14 -4.27 7.28
CA LYS A 163 16.13 -3.54 8.10
C LYS A 163 15.50 -2.58 9.09
N ASN A 164 14.43 -1.88 8.71
CA ASN A 164 13.83 -0.85 9.56
C ASN A 164 12.92 -1.41 10.66
N MET A 165 12.33 -2.59 10.46
CA MET A 165 11.42 -3.20 11.44
C MET A 165 12.09 -4.26 12.32
N ALA A 166 13.38 -4.56 12.10
CA ALA A 166 14.14 -5.58 12.83
C ALA A 166 15.20 -4.93 13.73
N ALA A 167 14.75 -4.07 14.67
CA ALA A 167 15.67 -3.33 15.53
C ALA A 167 16.43 -4.23 16.52
N SER A 168 15.88 -5.39 16.87
CA SER A 168 16.49 -6.39 17.75
C SER A 168 16.41 -7.80 17.16
N ASN A 169 17.22 -8.72 17.69
CA ASN A 169 17.15 -10.14 17.32
C ASN A 169 15.76 -10.76 17.57
N PHE A 170 15.06 -10.31 18.61
CA PHE A 170 13.71 -10.73 18.90
C PHE A 170 12.73 -10.26 17.81
N ASP A 171 12.85 -9.00 17.36
CA ASP A 171 12.00 -8.45 16.30
C ASP A 171 12.24 -9.18 14.96
N SER A 172 13.49 -9.52 14.63
CA SER A 172 13.83 -10.34 13.46
C SER A 172 13.14 -11.71 13.49
N TRP A 173 13.18 -12.39 14.65
CA TRP A 173 12.48 -13.67 14.83
C TRP A 173 10.97 -13.52 14.77
N MET A 174 10.43 -12.40 15.26
CA MET A 174 9.01 -12.10 15.17
C MET A 174 8.55 -11.86 13.73
N GLN A 175 9.36 -11.19 12.91
CA GLN A 175 9.07 -11.04 11.48
C GLN A 175 9.00 -12.41 10.80
N ALA A 176 9.97 -13.28 11.05
CA ALA A 176 9.96 -14.65 10.54
C ALA A 176 8.73 -15.43 11.04
N ALA A 177 8.40 -15.32 12.33
CA ALA A 177 7.21 -15.95 12.90
C ALA A 177 5.92 -15.45 12.23
N THR A 178 5.81 -14.14 11.97
CA THR A 178 4.67 -13.54 11.27
C THR A 178 4.53 -14.10 9.86
N PHE A 179 5.64 -14.17 9.11
CA PHE A 179 5.66 -14.78 7.78
C PHE A 179 5.21 -16.24 7.83
N VAL A 180 5.71 -17.01 8.80
CA VAL A 180 5.32 -18.42 9.00
C VAL A 180 3.83 -18.52 9.34
N CYS A 181 3.30 -17.69 10.24
CA CYS A 181 1.87 -17.69 10.57
C CYS A 181 1.00 -17.46 9.33
N VAL A 182 1.34 -16.46 8.52
CA VAL A 182 0.64 -16.18 7.26
C VAL A 182 0.75 -17.35 6.27
N ALA A 183 1.94 -17.93 6.11
CA ALA A 183 2.17 -19.09 5.24
C ALA A 183 1.40 -20.33 5.70
N LEU A 184 1.36 -20.61 7.00
CA LEU A 184 0.59 -21.71 7.58
C LEU A 184 -0.90 -21.53 7.31
N VAL A 185 -1.45 -20.32 7.49
CA VAL A 185 -2.86 -20.06 7.15
C VAL A 185 -3.09 -20.26 5.66
N ALA A 186 -2.20 -19.77 4.80
CA ALA A 186 -2.33 -19.91 3.35
C ALA A 186 -2.32 -21.38 2.87
N VAL A 187 -1.55 -22.25 3.52
CA VAL A 187 -1.39 -23.68 3.15
C VAL A 187 -2.44 -24.58 3.80
N PHE A 188 -2.73 -24.39 5.08
CA PHE A 188 -3.55 -25.34 5.86
C PHE A 188 -5.04 -24.99 5.92
N THR A 189 -5.44 -23.77 5.52
CA THR A 189 -6.85 -23.37 5.50
C THR A 189 -7.44 -23.37 4.09
N ARG A 190 -8.77 -23.37 3.99
CA ARG A 190 -9.51 -23.39 2.71
C ARG A 190 -10.69 -22.42 2.74
N GLY A 191 -11.18 -22.05 1.56
CA GLY A 191 -12.37 -21.20 1.41
C GLY A 191 -12.11 -19.77 1.90
N MET A 192 -13.02 -19.25 2.73
CA MET A 192 -12.96 -17.84 3.17
C MET A 192 -11.79 -17.55 4.11
N VAL A 193 -11.39 -18.49 4.96
CA VAL A 193 -10.27 -18.29 5.89
C VAL A 193 -8.94 -18.16 5.12
N GLN A 194 -8.75 -18.94 4.06
CA GLN A 194 -7.57 -18.84 3.20
C GLN A 194 -7.54 -17.51 2.46
N ARG A 195 -8.69 -17.02 2.02
CA ARG A 195 -8.80 -15.67 1.46
C ARG A 195 -8.51 -14.60 2.49
N LEU A 196 -8.57 -14.90 3.80
CA LEU A 196 -8.25 -14.00 4.91
C LEU A 196 -6.84 -14.24 5.49
N LEU A 197 -5.92 -14.83 4.71
CA LEU A 197 -4.62 -15.28 5.19
C LEU A 197 -3.78 -14.20 5.89
N ILE A 198 -3.81 -12.96 5.40
CA ILE A 198 -3.01 -11.87 5.97
C ILE A 198 -3.61 -11.46 7.31
N LEU A 199 -4.93 -11.25 7.34
CA LEU A 199 -5.66 -10.85 8.54
C LEU A 199 -5.51 -11.90 9.66
N VAL A 200 -5.80 -13.16 9.35
CA VAL A 200 -5.73 -14.26 10.33
C VAL A 200 -4.28 -14.51 10.75
N GLY A 201 -3.34 -14.51 9.81
CA GLY A 201 -1.92 -14.69 10.10
C GLY A 201 -1.38 -13.61 11.03
N LEU A 202 -1.75 -12.34 10.83
CA LEU A 202 -1.36 -11.23 11.70
C LEU A 202 -2.00 -11.28 13.08
N ILE A 203 -3.26 -11.70 13.19
CA ILE A 203 -3.91 -11.92 14.50
C ILE A 203 -3.14 -12.98 15.28
N VAL A 204 -2.85 -14.13 14.66
CA VAL A 204 -2.09 -15.21 15.30
C VAL A 204 -0.70 -14.73 15.71
N ALA A 205 0.01 -14.03 14.81
CA ALA A 205 1.34 -13.50 15.10
C ALA A 205 1.32 -12.48 16.26
N SER A 206 0.30 -11.63 16.31
CA SER A 206 0.12 -10.63 17.38
C SER A 206 -0.19 -11.28 18.74
N LEU A 207 -0.97 -12.36 18.76
CA LEU A 207 -1.21 -13.14 19.97
C LEU A 207 0.08 -13.81 20.46
N VAL A 208 0.86 -14.41 19.55
CA VAL A 208 2.17 -14.97 19.88
C VAL A 208 3.10 -13.89 20.44
N TYR A 209 3.15 -12.71 19.80
CA TYR A 209 3.92 -11.57 20.30
C TYR A 209 3.52 -11.16 21.71
N ALA A 210 2.21 -11.02 21.96
CA ALA A 210 1.68 -10.62 23.27
C ALA A 210 2.06 -11.63 24.37
N VAL A 211 2.00 -12.94 24.09
CA VAL A 211 2.41 -13.98 25.05
C VAL A 211 3.91 -13.91 25.33
N LEU A 212 4.73 -13.77 24.28
CA LEU A 212 6.19 -13.76 24.43
C LEU A 212 6.71 -12.48 25.11
N THR A 213 6.06 -11.34 24.88
CA THR A 213 6.48 -10.04 25.46
C THR A 213 5.86 -9.80 26.84
N ASN A 214 4.55 -9.90 26.98
CA ASN A 214 3.87 -9.60 28.24
C ASN A 214 3.88 -10.80 29.21
N GLY A 215 3.92 -12.03 28.70
CA GLY A 215 3.94 -13.25 29.53
C GLY A 215 5.34 -13.72 29.90
N LEU A 216 6.29 -13.70 28.95
CA LEU A 216 7.66 -14.21 29.14
C LEU A 216 8.74 -13.12 29.22
N GLY A 217 8.40 -11.84 28.99
CA GLY A 217 9.34 -10.73 29.11
C GLY A 217 10.45 -10.68 28.05
N LEU A 218 10.30 -11.41 26.93
CA LEU A 218 11.36 -11.59 25.92
C LEU A 218 11.51 -10.40 24.95
N GLY A 219 10.70 -9.35 25.11
CA GLY A 219 10.74 -8.18 24.25
C GLY A 219 9.98 -7.00 24.85
N LYS A 220 9.86 -5.91 24.08
CA LYS A 220 9.13 -4.72 24.51
C LYS A 220 7.65 -5.10 24.75
N PRO A 221 7.09 -4.82 25.94
CA PRO A 221 5.69 -5.09 26.20
C PRO A 221 4.78 -4.39 25.19
N MET A 222 3.67 -5.04 24.86
CA MET A 222 2.64 -4.46 24.01
C MET A 222 1.93 -3.33 24.77
N ASP A 223 2.38 -2.10 24.54
CA ASP A 223 1.84 -0.90 25.18
C ASP A 223 0.60 -0.40 24.43
N LEU A 224 -0.56 -0.58 25.04
CA LEU A 224 -1.85 -0.13 24.52
C LEU A 224 -2.27 1.24 25.08
N SER A 225 -1.46 1.87 25.94
CA SER A 225 -1.79 3.16 26.55
C SER A 225 -2.05 4.24 25.50
N GLY A 226 -1.31 4.23 24.39
CA GLY A 226 -1.53 5.13 23.26
C GLY A 226 -2.90 4.97 22.60
N LEU A 227 -3.44 3.75 22.53
CA LEU A 227 -4.79 3.50 22.01
C LEU A 227 -5.86 4.04 22.96
N PHE A 228 -5.69 3.84 24.27
CA PHE A 228 -6.66 4.30 25.28
C PHE A 228 -6.64 5.81 25.49
N ASN A 229 -5.50 6.46 25.28
CA ASN A 229 -5.35 7.92 25.43
C ASN A 229 -5.57 8.69 24.13
N ALA A 230 -5.73 8.01 22.98
CA ALA A 230 -5.97 8.68 21.72
C ALA A 230 -7.36 9.33 21.69
N ALA A 231 -7.44 10.52 21.08
CA ALA A 231 -8.72 11.14 20.78
C ALA A 231 -9.47 10.29 19.73
N TRP A 232 -10.79 10.15 19.91
CA TRP A 232 -11.65 9.43 18.97
C TRP A 232 -11.69 10.08 17.57
N LEU A 233 -11.54 11.40 17.53
CA LEU A 233 -11.46 12.20 16.31
C LEU A 233 -10.22 13.10 16.39
N GLY A 234 -9.36 12.98 15.38
CA GLY A 234 -8.20 13.84 15.19
C GLY A 234 -8.05 14.16 13.70
N MET A 235 -7.70 15.40 13.39
CA MET A 235 -7.31 15.76 12.02
C MET A 235 -5.81 15.57 11.87
N PRO A 236 -5.33 14.92 10.78
CA PRO A 236 -3.91 14.80 10.51
C PRO A 236 -3.28 16.17 10.23
N GLY A 237 -1.97 16.27 10.42
CA GLY A 237 -1.24 17.51 10.17
C GLY A 237 -1.12 17.79 8.68
N PHE A 238 -1.72 18.88 8.20
CA PHE A 238 -1.57 19.31 6.82
C PHE A 238 -0.29 20.13 6.62
N ALA A 239 0.33 19.97 5.45
CA ALA A 239 1.50 20.73 5.05
C ALA A 239 1.29 21.37 3.68
N ALA A 240 1.83 22.58 3.52
CA ALA A 240 1.75 23.30 2.25
C ALA A 240 2.91 22.91 1.32
N PRO A 241 2.67 22.73 0.01
CA PRO A 241 3.73 22.48 -0.95
C PRO A 241 4.56 23.73 -1.20
N VAL A 242 5.85 23.53 -1.44
CA VAL A 242 6.81 24.54 -1.89
C VAL A 242 7.33 24.09 -3.25
N PHE A 243 7.11 24.92 -4.28
CA PHE A 243 7.52 24.59 -5.64
C PHE A 243 8.97 25.03 -5.87
N ASP A 244 9.89 24.09 -5.74
CA ASP A 244 11.29 24.25 -6.11
C ASP A 244 11.58 23.50 -7.42
N SER A 245 12.18 24.19 -8.38
CA SER A 245 12.41 23.63 -9.73
C SER A 245 13.40 22.46 -9.73
N LYS A 246 14.40 22.45 -8.85
CA LYS A 246 15.38 21.36 -8.78
C LYS A 246 14.74 20.11 -8.21
N ALA A 247 13.95 20.25 -7.13
CA ALA A 247 13.21 19.14 -6.55
C ALA A 247 12.16 18.58 -7.52
N MET A 248 11.46 19.44 -8.26
CA MET A 248 10.51 19.02 -9.29
C MET A 248 11.19 18.23 -10.41
N LEU A 249 12.33 18.70 -10.94
CA LEU A 249 13.07 17.99 -11.97
C LEU A 249 13.64 16.65 -11.49
N MET A 250 13.98 16.55 -10.21
CA MET A 250 14.49 15.31 -9.61
C MET A 250 13.37 14.28 -9.37
N ILE A 251 12.18 14.72 -8.93
CA ILE A 251 11.09 13.83 -8.54
C ILE A 251 10.16 13.49 -9.72
N ALA A 252 9.93 14.41 -10.66
CA ALA A 252 8.99 14.21 -11.77
C ALA A 252 9.26 12.93 -12.61
N PRO A 253 10.51 12.52 -12.90
CA PRO A 253 10.79 11.30 -13.66
C PRO A 253 10.25 10.01 -13.02
N VAL A 254 9.93 10.02 -11.72
CA VAL A 254 9.25 8.88 -11.05
C VAL A 254 7.91 8.56 -11.73
N ALA A 255 7.26 9.52 -12.38
CA ALA A 255 6.04 9.28 -13.16
C ALA A 255 6.22 8.16 -14.20
N ILE A 256 7.39 8.03 -14.81
CA ILE A 256 7.68 6.97 -15.79
C ILE A 256 7.67 5.59 -15.12
N ILE A 257 8.22 5.51 -13.90
CA ILE A 257 8.20 4.29 -13.08
C ILE A 257 6.76 3.92 -12.74
N LEU A 258 5.95 4.90 -12.32
CA LEU A 258 4.54 4.68 -11.99
C LEU A 258 3.72 4.22 -13.21
N VAL A 259 4.02 4.72 -14.42
CA VAL A 259 3.39 4.22 -15.66
C VAL A 259 3.71 2.75 -15.85
N ALA A 260 4.98 2.36 -15.73
CA ALA A 260 5.41 0.97 -15.88
C ALA A 260 4.75 0.05 -14.84
N GLU A 261 4.74 0.48 -13.58
CA GLU A 261 4.14 -0.25 -12.47
C GLU A 261 2.63 -0.43 -12.66
N ASN A 262 1.90 0.64 -12.97
CA ASN A 262 0.45 0.60 -13.15
C ASN A 262 0.05 -0.27 -14.35
N LEU A 263 0.80 -0.22 -15.46
CA LEU A 263 0.58 -1.13 -16.59
C LEU A 263 0.83 -2.59 -16.23
N GLY A 264 1.83 -2.85 -15.39
CA GLY A 264 2.07 -4.18 -14.84
C GLY A 264 0.89 -4.68 -14.01
N HIS A 265 0.38 -3.85 -13.11
CA HIS A 265 -0.74 -4.21 -12.23
C HIS A 265 -2.05 -4.46 -12.98
N ILE A 266 -2.30 -3.73 -14.08
CA ILE A 266 -3.51 -3.95 -14.89
C ILE A 266 -3.40 -5.18 -15.79
N LYS A 267 -2.19 -5.59 -16.17
CA LYS A 267 -1.95 -6.77 -17.03
C LYS A 267 -1.81 -8.08 -16.26
N ALA A 268 -1.52 -8.02 -14.96
CA ALA A 268 -1.39 -9.17 -14.07
C ALA A 268 -2.76 -9.69 -13.63
#